data_AF-A0A924KTD6-F1
#
_entry.id   AF-A0A924KTD6-F1
#
_cell.length_a   1.000
_cell.length_b   1.000
_cell.length_c   1.000
_cell.angle_alpha   90.00
_cell.angle_beta   90.00
_cell.angle_gamma   90.00
#
_symmetry.space_group_name_H-M   'P 1'
#
loop_
_entity.id
_entity.type
_entity.pdbx_description
1 polymer ?
#
loop_
_entity_poly.entity_id
_entity_poly.type
_entity_poly.pdbx_seq_one_letter_code
_entity_poly.pdbx_strand_id
1 'polypeptide(L)'
;MMNNPFSERRLGRMFTQRGLSDLAIDVRPLIVADVGAARQMMRLDQLARETLAAGVIDPSKTQRWEASLMRASDLGAFFASVNVVLVSGLLPPRQCETIGGQAHE
;
A
#
# COMPACT_ATOMS: atom_id res chain seq x y z
N MET A 1 2.26 0.93 7.96
CA MET A 1 3.06 1.55 6.88
C MET A 1 3.55 0.40 6.01
N MET A 2 3.41 0.49 4.69
CA MET A 2 3.89 -0.58 3.81
C MET A 2 5.41 -0.49 3.77
N ASN A 3 6.09 -1.26 4.63
CA ASN A 3 7.55 -1.18 4.83
C ASN A 3 8.38 -1.62 3.60
N ASN A 4 7.72 -2.02 2.51
CA ASN A 4 8.39 -2.46 1.30
C ASN A 4 7.47 -2.29 0.08
N PRO A 5 7.77 -1.35 -0.84
CA PRO A 5 6.98 -1.12 -2.05
C PRO A 5 7.02 -2.31 -3.04
N PHE A 6 7.95 -3.26 -2.86
CA PHE A 6 8.04 -4.48 -3.66
C PHE A 6 7.24 -5.65 -3.07
N SER A 7 6.63 -5.49 -1.90
CA SER A 7 5.85 -6.56 -1.25
C SER A 7 4.61 -6.96 -2.04
N GLU A 8 4.06 -6.08 -2.87
CA GLU A 8 2.88 -6.33 -3.69
C GLU A 8 3.04 -7.58 -4.57
N ARG A 9 4.23 -7.75 -5.17
CA ARG A 9 4.58 -8.91 -6.01
C ARG A 9 4.64 -10.23 -5.22
N ARG A 10 4.73 -10.16 -3.90
CA ARG A 10 4.82 -11.31 -3.01
C ARG A 10 3.51 -11.60 -2.29
N LEU A 11 2.49 -10.73 -2.40
CA LEU A 11 1.23 -10.87 -1.68
C LEU A 11 0.55 -12.20 -1.98
N GLY A 12 0.43 -12.60 -3.26
CA GLY A 12 -0.17 -13.88 -3.62
C GLY A 12 0.51 -15.06 -2.93
N ARG A 13 1.85 -15.09 -2.93
CA ARG A 13 2.62 -16.12 -2.23
C ARG A 13 2.43 -16.07 -0.72
N MET A 14 2.37 -14.88 -0.13
CA MET A 14 2.15 -14.73 1.31
C MET A 14 0.77 -15.25 1.72
N PHE A 15 -0.26 -15.03 0.90
CA PHE A 15 -1.61 -15.53 1.16
C PHE A 15 -1.74 -17.04 0.94
N THR A 16 -1.13 -17.60 -0.11
CA THR A 16 -1.12 -19.07 -0.30
C THR A 16 -0.36 -19.79 0.81
N GLN A 17 0.77 -19.25 1.27
CA GLN A 17 1.50 -19.79 2.43
C GLN A 17 0.69 -19.75 3.74
N ARG A 18 -0.34 -18.90 3.82
CA ARG A 18 -1.28 -18.82 4.94
C ARG A 18 -2.49 -19.72 4.75
N GLY A 19 -2.51 -20.54 3.71
CA GLY A 19 -3.58 -21.51 3.43
C GLY A 19 -4.76 -20.96 2.65
N LEU A 20 -4.73 -19.70 2.19
CA LEU A 20 -5.79 -19.20 1.30
C LEU A 20 -5.67 -19.86 -0.07
N SER A 21 -6.80 -20.31 -0.61
CA SER A 21 -6.93 -20.85 -1.96
C SER A 21 -7.77 -19.91 -2.84
N ASP A 22 -7.84 -20.21 -4.13
CA ASP A 22 -8.63 -19.45 -5.12
C ASP A 22 -8.36 -17.93 -5.07
N LEU A 23 -7.07 -17.58 -5.08
CA LEU A 23 -6.66 -16.20 -4.98
C LEU A 23 -6.91 -15.44 -6.28
N ALA A 24 -7.62 -14.33 -6.20
CA ALA A 24 -7.65 -13.32 -7.25
C ALA A 24 -6.95 -12.05 -6.74
N ILE A 25 -6.06 -11.50 -7.57
CA ILE A 25 -5.35 -10.25 -7.28
C ILE A 25 -5.68 -9.30 -8.42
N ASP A 26 -6.25 -8.15 -8.07
CA ASP A 26 -6.57 -7.08 -9.00
C ASP A 26 -5.81 -5.82 -8.59
N VAL A 27 -5.18 -5.15 -9.56
CA VAL A 27 -4.40 -3.93 -9.32
C VAL A 27 -5.03 -2.82 -10.12
N ARG A 28 -5.59 -1.84 -9.41
CA ARG A 28 -6.27 -0.69 -10.01
C ARG A 28 -5.48 0.58 -9.74
N PRO A 29 -4.99 1.28 -10.77
CA PRO A 29 -4.37 2.57 -10.58
C PRO A 29 -5.44 3.60 -10.22
N LEU A 30 -5.24 4.30 -9.11
CA LEU A 30 -5.96 5.51 -8.77
C LEU A 30 -5.12 6.71 -9.17
N ILE A 31 -5.59 7.42 -10.19
CA ILE A 31 -4.93 8.63 -10.68
C ILE A 31 -5.42 9.84 -9.88
N VAL A 32 -4.46 10.61 -9.37
CA VAL A 32 -4.70 11.82 -8.58
C VAL A 32 -4.06 12.99 -9.30
N ALA A 33 -4.88 13.94 -9.77
CA ALA A 33 -4.43 15.15 -10.47
C ALA A 33 -4.41 16.40 -9.57
N ASP A 34 -4.89 16.28 -8.33
CA ASP A 34 -4.81 17.36 -7.34
C ASP A 34 -3.62 17.15 -6.41
N VAL A 35 -2.73 18.14 -6.34
CA VAL A 35 -1.51 18.05 -5.53
C VAL A 35 -1.81 18.00 -4.03
N GLY A 36 -2.88 18.67 -3.57
CA GLY A 36 -3.30 18.64 -2.17
C GLY A 36 -3.75 17.24 -1.74
N ALA A 37 -4.62 16.63 -2.53
CA ALA A 37 -5.08 15.26 -2.35
C ALA A 37 -3.90 14.28 -2.37
N ALA A 38 -2.97 14.42 -3.32
CA ALA A 38 -1.79 13.57 -3.39
C ALA A 38 -0.89 13.72 -2.14
N ARG A 39 -0.66 14.95 -1.65
CA ARG A 39 0.11 15.21 -0.43
C ARG A 39 -0.49 14.51 0.79
N GLN A 40 -1.80 14.57 0.94
CA GLN A 40 -2.51 13.92 2.05
C GLN A 40 -2.49 12.39 1.91
N MET A 41 -2.90 11.86 0.76
CA MET A 41 -3.04 10.42 0.53
C MET A 41 -1.70 9.69 0.61
N MET A 42 -0.64 10.26 0.04
CA MET A 42 0.70 9.66 0.02
C MET A 42 1.57 10.11 1.20
N ARG A 43 1.06 10.97 2.09
CA ARG A 43 1.80 11.54 3.24
C ARG A 43 3.13 12.18 2.83
N LEU A 44 3.13 12.91 1.71
CA LEU A 44 4.35 13.46 1.08
C LEU A 44 5.16 14.35 2.04
N ASP A 45 4.47 15.15 2.87
CA ASP A 45 5.14 16.05 3.83
C ASP A 45 5.87 15.27 4.92
N GLN A 46 5.31 14.14 5.35
CA GLN A 46 5.96 13.29 6.32
C GLN A 46 7.18 12.60 5.73
N LEU A 47 7.06 12.08 4.50
CA LEU A 47 8.19 11.48 3.79
C LEU A 47 9.35 12.47 3.63
N ALA A 48 9.06 13.73 3.27
CA ALA A 48 10.06 14.79 3.18
C ALA A 48 10.77 15.06 4.51
N ARG A 49 10.01 15.13 5.63
CA ARG A 49 10.59 15.31 6.97
C ARG A 49 11.47 14.13 7.37
N GLU A 50 11.01 12.90 7.15
CA GLU A 50 11.74 11.68 7.51
C GLU A 50 13.03 11.53 6.68
N THR A 51 12.97 11.79 5.37
CA THR A 51 14.14 11.71 4.49
C THR A 51 15.17 12.81 4.76
N LEU A 52 14.72 14.01 5.13
CA LEU A 52 15.59 15.08 5.58
C LEU A 52 16.28 14.72 6.91
N ALA A 53 15.51 14.22 7.89
CA ALA A 53 16.04 13.80 9.19
C ALA A 53 17.03 12.64 9.07
N ALA A 54 16.81 11.74 8.11
CA ALA A 54 17.71 10.63 7.80
C ALA A 54 18.95 11.05 6.97
N GLY A 55 19.06 12.32 6.57
CA GLY A 55 20.18 12.82 5.76
C GLY A 55 20.23 12.28 4.32
N VAL A 56 19.15 11.65 3.85
CA VAL A 56 19.04 11.11 2.49
C VAL A 56 18.94 12.24 1.47
N ILE A 57 18.29 13.34 1.87
CA ILE A 57 18.19 14.59 1.10
C ILE A 57 18.60 15.77 1.97
N ASP A 58 19.02 16.86 1.33
CA ASP A 58 19.31 18.14 1.98
C ASP A 58 18.09 19.09 1.89
N PRO A 59 18.02 20.14 2.73
CA PRO A 59 16.88 21.08 2.72
C PRO A 59 16.60 21.71 1.35
N SER A 60 17.65 21.99 0.56
CA SER A 60 17.48 22.61 -0.76
C SER A 60 16.82 21.65 -1.75
N LYS A 61 17.07 20.35 -1.65
CA LYS A 61 16.40 19.32 -2.46
C LYS A 61 14.92 19.22 -2.11
N THR A 62 14.57 19.24 -0.83
CA THR A 62 13.17 19.26 -0.39
C THR A 62 12.44 20.47 -0.94
N GLN A 63 13.02 21.66 -0.81
CA GLN A 63 12.41 22.89 -1.32
C GLN A 63 12.22 22.87 -2.84
N ARG A 64 13.24 22.41 -3.60
CA ARG A 64 13.13 22.27 -5.06
C ARG A 64 12.05 21.28 -5.46
N TRP A 65 11.95 20.16 -4.74
CA TRP A 65 10.92 19.15 -5.00
C TRP A 65 9.52 19.71 -4.77
N GLU A 66 9.27 20.38 -3.63
CA GLU A 66 7.98 21.02 -3.34
C GLU A 66 7.61 22.07 -4.39
N ALA A 67 8.55 22.94 -4.76
CA ALA A 67 8.34 23.94 -5.81
C ALA A 67 8.00 23.30 -7.17
N SER A 68 8.60 22.15 -7.50
CA SER A 68 8.29 21.41 -8.72
C SER A 68 6.87 20.85 -8.70
N LEU A 69 6.42 20.28 -7.57
CA LEU A 69 5.05 19.76 -7.44
C LEU A 69 4.02 20.88 -7.59
N MET A 70 4.23 22.01 -6.93
CA MET A 70 3.33 23.18 -7.03
C MET A 70 3.31 23.73 -8.44
N ARG A 71 4.48 23.90 -9.07
CA ARG A 71 4.56 24.37 -10.46
C ARG A 71 3.86 23.42 -11.43
N ALA A 72 4.00 22.10 -11.26
CA ALA A 72 3.30 21.13 -12.08
C ALA A 72 1.78 21.25 -11.90
N SER A 73 1.32 21.49 -10.67
CA SER A 73 -0.10 21.71 -10.36
C SER A 73 -0.63 22.98 -11.04
N ASP A 74 0.11 24.09 -10.94
CA ASP A 74 -0.27 25.38 -11.54
C ASP A 74 -0.35 25.30 -13.08
N LEU A 75 0.49 24.46 -13.69
CA LEU A 75 0.49 24.21 -15.13
C LEU A 75 -0.56 23.19 -15.57
N GLY A 76 -1.35 22.61 -14.66
CA GLY A 76 -2.28 21.51 -14.96
C GLY A 76 -1.58 20.23 -15.43
N ALA A 77 -0.28 20.08 -15.14
CA ALA A 77 0.57 18.97 -15.56
C ALA A 77 0.89 18.00 -14.41
N PHE A 78 0.41 18.27 -13.19
CA PHE A 78 0.57 17.38 -12.06
C PHE A 78 -0.27 16.11 -12.24
N PHE A 79 0.34 14.97 -11.97
CA PHE A 79 -0.35 13.71 -11.77
C PHE A 79 0.43 12.84 -10.80
N ALA A 80 -0.30 12.01 -10.06
CA ALA A 80 0.22 10.96 -9.23
C ALA A 80 -0.61 9.70 -9.43
N SER A 81 0.00 8.53 -9.24
CA SER A 81 -0.69 7.25 -9.32
C SER A 81 -0.46 6.45 -8.04
N VAL A 82 -1.55 5.99 -7.43
CA VAL A 82 -1.52 5.01 -6.33
C VAL A 82 -2.07 3.72 -6.86
N ASN A 83 -1.30 2.63 -6.78
CA ASN A 83 -1.84 1.31 -7.09
C ASN A 83 -2.64 0.79 -5.90
N VAL A 84 -3.94 0.60 -6.09
CA VAL A 84 -4.79 -0.10 -5.13
C VAL A 84 -4.74 -1.57 -5.48
N VAL A 85 -4.20 -2.37 -4.56
CA VAL A 85 -4.14 -3.83 -4.71
C VAL A 85 -5.30 -4.44 -3.94
N LEU A 86 -6.25 -5.04 -4.67
CA LEU A 86 -7.33 -5.83 -4.12
C LEU A 86 -6.94 -7.31 -4.17
N VAL A 87 -7.07 -8.00 -3.05
CA VAL A 87 -6.84 -9.45 -2.97
C VAL A 87 -8.07 -10.11 -2.39
N SER A 88 -8.60 -11.09 -3.11
CA SER A 88 -9.67 -11.98 -2.64
C SER A 88 -9.20 -13.43 -2.64
N GLY A 89 -9.79 -14.24 -1.78
CA GLY A 89 -9.46 -15.66 -1.67
C GLY A 89 -10.42 -16.39 -0.76
N LEU A 90 -10.37 -17.72 -0.81
CA LEU A 90 -11.16 -18.60 0.05
C LEU A 90 -10.30 -19.09 1.21
N LEU A 91 -10.87 -19.03 2.41
CA LEU A 91 -10.30 -19.70 3.56
C LEU A 91 -10.71 -21.18 3.50
N PRO A 92 -9.81 -22.13 3.77
CA PRO A 92 -10.17 -23.53 3.84
C PRO A 92 -11.24 -23.72 4.93
N PRO A 93 -12.20 -24.64 4.73
CA PRO A 93 -13.20 -24.93 5.74
C PRO A 93 -12.49 -25.34 7.04
N ARG A 94 -12.82 -24.67 8.13
CA ARG A 94 -12.35 -25.09 9.46
C ARG A 94 -12.89 -26.50 9.67
N GLN A 95 -12.00 -27.46 9.95
CA GLN A 95 -12.46 -28.73 10.49
C GLN A 95 -13.13 -28.40 11.82
N CYS A 96 -14.46 -28.52 11.88
CA CYS A 96 -15.15 -28.62 13.15
C CYS A 96 -14.56 -29.86 13.81
N GLU A 97 -13.70 -29.68 14.81
CA GLU A 97 -13.40 -30.74 15.75
C GLU A 97 -14.74 -31.15 16.36
N THR A 98 -15.27 -32.27 15.88
CA THR A 98 -16.32 -33.00 16.59
C THR A 98 -15.74 -33.28 17.97
N ILE A 99 -16.20 -32.53 18.97
CA ILE A 99 -15.97 -32.88 20.37
C ILE A 99 -16.71 -34.19 20.57
N GLY A 100 -16.00 -35.29 20.34
CA GLY A 100 -16.47 -36.64 20.62
C GLY A 100 -16.66 -36.76 22.12
N GLY A 101 -17.88 -36.48 22.58
CA GLY A 101 -18.32 -36.85 23.91
C GLY A 101 -18.27 -38.38 24.00
N GLN A 102 -17.24 -38.90 24.68
CA GLN A 102 -17.33 -40.25 25.23
C GLN A 102 -18.28 -40.19 26.42
N ALA A 103 -19.52 -40.60 26.19
CA ALA A 103 -20.37 -41.11 27.26
C ALA A 103 -19.81 -42.48 27.65
N HIS A 104 -19.16 -42.54 28.81
CA HIS A 104 -18.94 -43.81 29.49
C HIS A 104 -20.21 -44.14 30.28
N GLU A 105 -20.85 -45.24 29.87
CA GLU A 105 -21.84 -46.01 30.65
C GLU A 105 -21.23 -46.56 31.95
#